data_AF-A0A9P6GLV8-F1
#
_entry.id   AF-A0A9P6GLV8-F1
#
_cell.length_a   1.000
_cell.length_b   1.000
_cell.length_c   1.000
_cell.angle_alpha   90.00
_cell.angle_beta   90.00
_cell.angle_gamma   90.00
#
_symmetry.space_group_name_H-M   'P 1'
#
loop_
_entity.id
_entity.type
_entity.pdbx_description
1 polymer ?
#
loop_
_entity_poly.entity_id
_entity_poly.type
_entity_poly.pdbx_seq_one_letter_code
_entity_poly.pdbx_strand_id
1 'polypeptide(L)'
;MPHNQQYFNTMLNSKSPAQFTDSQRSQQARGKSYASKAAGEPYEARAKREQAAQILESVELLVWHSNARNESVAQTRQHFQNVMLGLPDPKPVYSKGKELQR
;
A
#
# COMPACT_ATOMS: atom_id res chain seq x y z
N MET A 1 -53.35 7.03 -31.55
CA MET A 1 -52.75 7.03 -30.20
C MET A 1 -52.97 5.68 -29.53
N PRO A 2 -51.98 4.80 -29.50
CA PRO A 2 -51.84 3.87 -28.37
C PRO A 2 -50.43 4.01 -27.79
N HIS A 3 -50.34 4.89 -26.80
CA HIS A 3 -49.28 4.92 -25.81
C HIS A 3 -49.56 3.79 -24.81
N ASN A 4 -48.53 3.18 -24.22
CA ASN A 4 -48.58 2.36 -23.01
C ASN A 4 -48.53 0.81 -23.11
N GLN A 5 -47.83 0.22 -24.10
CA GLN A 5 -47.50 -1.22 -24.07
C GLN A 5 -46.03 -1.53 -23.72
N GLN A 6 -45.15 -0.53 -23.61
CA GLN A 6 -43.72 -0.77 -23.41
C GLN A 6 -43.30 -0.94 -21.94
N TYR A 7 -44.21 -0.76 -20.98
CA TYR A 7 -43.85 -0.75 -19.55
C TYR A 7 -44.15 -2.06 -18.80
N PHE A 8 -44.89 -3.00 -19.39
CA PHE A 8 -45.22 -4.28 -18.72
C PHE A 8 -44.18 -5.39 -18.95
N ASN A 9 -43.34 -5.30 -19.98
CA ASN A 9 -42.39 -6.38 -20.31
C ASN A 9 -41.08 -6.35 -19.50
N THR A 10 -40.79 -5.26 -18.78
CA THR A 10 -39.50 -5.10 -18.09
C THR A 10 -39.50 -5.67 -16.66
N MET A 11 -40.66 -5.92 -16.06
CA MET A 11 -40.74 -6.38 -14.65
C MET A 11 -40.89 -7.89 -14.47
N LEU A 12 -40.96 -8.68 -15.55
CA LEU A 12 -41.08 -10.14 -15.49
C LEU A 12 -39.84 -10.90 -16.00
N ASN A 13 -38.83 -10.20 -16.53
CA ASN A 13 -37.59 -10.82 -16.97
C ASN A 13 -36.55 -10.78 -15.84
N SER A 14 -36.82 -11.51 -14.75
CA SER A 14 -35.80 -11.89 -13.77
C SER A 14 -34.87 -12.93 -14.42
N LYS A 15 -34.02 -12.47 -15.33
CA LYS A 15 -32.84 -13.23 -15.77
C LYS A 15 -31.98 -13.43 -14.53
N SER A 16 -32.14 -14.58 -13.90
CA SER A 16 -31.13 -15.18 -13.03
C SER A 16 -29.77 -14.99 -13.70
N PRO A 17 -28.73 -14.57 -12.95
CA PRO A 17 -27.40 -14.41 -13.54
C PRO A 17 -27.07 -15.73 -14.24
N ALA A 18 -26.70 -15.66 -15.52
CA ALA A 18 -26.43 -16.84 -16.33
C ALA A 18 -25.49 -17.76 -15.55
N GLN A 19 -25.99 -18.94 -15.16
CA GLN A 19 -25.19 -19.88 -14.39
C GLN A 19 -24.18 -20.51 -15.33
N PHE A 20 -22.90 -20.21 -15.10
CA PHE A 20 -21.81 -20.82 -15.85
C PHE A 20 -21.86 -22.33 -15.67
N THR A 21 -21.78 -23.07 -16.79
CA THR A 21 -21.60 -24.53 -16.74
C THR A 21 -20.27 -24.87 -16.07
N ASP A 22 -20.14 -26.07 -15.51
CA ASP A 22 -18.89 -26.53 -14.88
C ASP A 22 -17.69 -26.45 -15.84
N SER A 23 -17.93 -26.72 -17.12
CA SER A 23 -16.94 -26.56 -18.19
C SER A 23 -16.51 -25.10 -18.39
N GLN A 24 -17.44 -24.14 -18.41
CA GLN A 24 -17.14 -22.71 -18.54
C GLN A 24 -16.40 -22.18 -17.31
N ARG A 25 -16.79 -22.63 -16.11
CA ARG A 25 -16.11 -22.30 -14.85
C ARG A 25 -14.66 -22.83 -14.84
N SER A 26 -14.44 -24.04 -15.33
CA SER A 26 -13.11 -24.65 -15.44
C SER A 26 -12.20 -23.90 -16.43
N GLN A 27 -12.74 -23.46 -17.58
CA GLN A 27 -11.99 -22.68 -18.57
C GLN A 27 -11.52 -21.32 -18.02
N GLN A 28 -12.36 -20.65 -17.20
CA GLN A 28 -11.99 -19.40 -16.55
C GLN A 28 -10.85 -19.56 -15.53
N ALA A 29 -10.65 -20.76 -14.96
CA ALA A 29 -9.55 -21.02 -14.02
C ALA A 29 -8.21 -21.26 -14.75
N ARG A 30 -8.23 -21.91 -15.92
CA ARG A 30 -7.02 -22.34 -16.64
C ARG A 30 -6.27 -21.23 -17.38
N GLY A 31 -6.92 -20.10 -17.66
CA GLY A 31 -6.33 -18.97 -18.40
C GLY A 31 -5.94 -17.76 -17.55
N LYS A 32 -6.13 -17.81 -16.22
CA LYS A 32 -5.72 -16.71 -15.35
C LYS A 32 -4.22 -16.77 -15.16
N SER A 33 -3.50 -15.75 -15.62
CA SER A 33 -2.13 -15.57 -15.20
C SER A 33 -2.15 -15.38 -13.67
N TYR A 34 -1.48 -16.28 -12.95
CA TYR A 34 -1.14 -16.07 -11.54
C TYR A 34 -0.06 -14.99 -11.38
N ALA A 35 0.07 -14.07 -12.36
CA ALA A 35 0.78 -12.82 -12.18
C ALA A 35 0.04 -12.09 -11.07
N SER A 36 0.59 -12.22 -9.88
CA SER A 36 -0.03 -11.93 -8.60
C SER A 36 -0.52 -10.49 -8.58
N LYS A 37 -1.79 -10.26 -8.89
CA LYS A 37 -2.47 -9.00 -8.55
C LYS A 37 -2.58 -8.77 -7.03
N ALA A 38 -2.06 -9.70 -6.23
CA ALA A 38 -1.97 -9.66 -4.78
C ALA A 38 -0.63 -10.21 -4.27
N ALA A 39 0.51 -9.91 -4.91
CA ALA A 39 1.75 -9.97 -4.14
C ALA A 39 1.66 -8.86 -3.11
N GLY A 40 1.17 -9.19 -1.91
CA GLY A 40 1.21 -8.28 -0.78
C GLY A 40 2.64 -7.78 -0.55
N GLU A 41 2.76 -6.74 0.28
CA GLU A 41 4.08 -6.28 0.72
C GLU A 41 4.93 -7.47 1.19
N PRO A 42 6.22 -7.56 0.78
CA PRO A 42 7.10 -8.63 1.25
C PRO A 42 7.18 -8.62 2.77
N TYR A 43 7.25 -9.81 3.38
CA TYR A 43 7.28 -9.98 4.84
C TYR A 43 8.33 -9.07 5.51
N GLU A 44 9.52 -8.96 4.92
CA GLU A 44 10.60 -8.14 5.47
C GLU A 44 10.24 -6.65 5.55
N ALA A 45 9.54 -6.11 4.55
CA ALA A 45 9.13 -4.71 4.58
C ALA A 45 8.07 -4.48 5.65
N ARG A 46 7.11 -5.41 5.77
CA ARG A 46 6.12 -5.38 6.85
C ARG A 46 6.77 -5.46 8.23
N ALA A 47 7.69 -6.39 8.43
CA ALA A 47 8.41 -6.57 9.69
C ALA A 47 9.20 -5.31 10.07
N LYS A 48 9.83 -4.63 9.11
CA LYS A 48 10.52 -3.35 9.34
C LYS A 48 9.56 -2.26 9.80
N ARG A 49 8.35 -2.17 9.22
CA ARG A 49 7.33 -1.18 9.63
C ARG A 49 6.81 -1.46 11.04
N GLU A 50 6.58 -2.74 11.37
CA GLU A 50 6.15 -3.16 12.70
C GLU A 50 7.22 -2.88 13.77
N GLN A 51 8.50 -3.16 13.48
CA GLN A 51 9.62 -2.79 14.36
C GLN A 51 9.74 -1.28 14.57
N ALA A 52 9.60 -0.49 13.50
CA ALA A 52 9.63 0.97 13.59
C ALA A 52 8.50 1.50 14.49
N ALA A 53 7.30 0.91 14.40
CA ALA A 53 6.18 1.26 15.28
C ALA A 53 6.48 0.97 16.76
N GLN A 54 7.07 -0.19 17.07
CA GLN A 54 7.48 -0.55 18.44
C GLN A 54 8.51 0.43 19.01
N ILE A 55 9.48 0.85 18.20
CA ILE A 55 10.50 1.84 18.62
C ILE A 55 9.85 3.20 18.88
N LEU A 56 8.87 3.61 18.08
CA LEU A 56 8.18 4.90 18.25
C LEU A 56 7.30 4.95 19.51
N GLU A 57 6.75 3.81 19.93
CA GLU A 57 5.93 3.67 21.12
C GLU A 57 6.77 3.71 22.41
N SER A 58 7.97 3.14 22.41
CA SER A 58 8.87 3.11 23.57
C SER A 58 9.87 4.27 23.59
N VAL A 59 9.76 5.12 24.61
CA VAL A 59 10.72 6.23 24.83
C VAL A 59 12.14 5.70 25.04
N GLU A 60 12.30 4.60 25.77
CA GLU A 60 13.61 4.00 26.04
C GLU A 60 14.29 3.52 24.76
N LEU A 61 13.57 2.77 23.91
CA LEU A 61 14.10 2.31 22.62
C LEU A 61 14.46 3.48 21.72
N LEU A 62 13.61 4.51 21.68
CA LEU A 62 13.88 5.70 20.88
C LEU A 62 15.15 6.42 21.33
N VAL A 63 15.38 6.54 22.64
CA VAL A 63 16.60 7.13 23.20
C VAL A 63 17.82 6.26 22.87
N TRP A 64 17.74 4.94 23.06
CA TRP A 64 18.83 4.03 22.68
C TRP A 64 19.20 4.13 21.20
N HIS A 65 18.21 4.17 20.32
CA HIS A 65 18.46 4.32 18.89
C HIS A 65 19.03 5.71 18.54
N SER A 66 18.60 6.77 19.22
CA SER A 66 19.16 8.12 18.99
C SER A 66 20.64 8.20 19.35
N ASN A 67 21.04 7.54 20.46
CA ASN A 67 22.42 7.46 20.89
C ASN A 67 23.26 6.62 19.90
N ALA A 68 22.78 5.44 19.50
CA ALA A 68 23.47 4.59 18.52
C ALA A 68 23.67 5.27 17.15
N ARG A 69 22.76 6.17 16.76
CA ARG A 69 22.82 6.92 15.51
C ARG A 69 23.59 8.24 15.60
N ASN A 70 23.99 8.68 16.80
CA ASN A 70 24.53 10.02 17.05
C ASN A 70 23.63 11.15 16.49
N GLU A 71 22.33 11.00 16.62
CA GLU A 71 21.32 11.95 16.15
C GLU A 71 20.50 12.48 17.34
N SER A 72 19.83 13.61 17.17
CA SER A 72 18.84 14.05 18.16
C SER A 72 17.64 13.10 18.19
N VAL A 73 16.99 12.96 19.36
CA VAL A 73 15.77 12.14 19.52
C VAL A 73 14.67 12.53 18.52
N ALA A 74 14.54 13.82 18.21
CA ALA A 74 13.57 14.31 17.23
C ALA A 74 13.89 13.82 15.80
N GLN A 75 15.16 13.86 15.39
CA GLN A 75 15.60 13.35 14.09
C GLN A 75 15.38 11.83 13.99
N THR A 76 15.76 11.09 15.03
CA THR A 76 15.55 9.64 15.09
C THR A 76 14.07 9.27 15.06
N ARG A 77 13.21 10.03 15.75
CA ARG A 77 11.75 9.87 15.67
C ARG A 77 11.24 10.05 14.23
N GLN A 78 11.67 11.12 13.57
CA GLN A 78 11.28 11.38 12.18
C GLN A 78 11.73 10.25 11.26
N HIS A 79 12.94 9.73 11.45
CA HIS A 79 13.44 8.58 10.68
C HIS A 79 12.53 7.36 10.83
N PHE A 80 12.22 6.93 12.05
CA PHE A 80 11.33 5.76 12.25
C PHE A 80 9.88 6.02 11.82
N GLN A 81 9.39 7.27 11.88
CA GLN A 81 8.10 7.63 11.28
C GLN A 81 8.11 7.43 9.76
N ASN A 82 9.19 7.85 9.09
CA ASN A 82 9.34 7.63 7.65
C ASN A 82 9.40 6.14 7.31
N VAL A 83 10.14 5.34 8.10
CA VAL A 83 10.22 3.88 7.93
C VAL A 83 8.83 3.24 8.10
N MET A 84 8.10 3.59 9.16
CA MET A 84 6.74 3.08 9.42
C MET A 84 5.77 3.42 8.28
N LEU A 85 5.91 4.60 7.66
CA LEU A 85 5.11 5.05 6.52
C LEU A 85 5.59 4.50 5.17
N GLY A 86 6.75 3.82 5.13
CA GLY A 86 7.36 3.34 3.88
C GLY A 86 7.90 4.46 2.99
N LEU A 87 8.22 5.63 3.56
CA LEU A 87 8.79 6.76 2.83
C LEU A 87 10.30 6.56 2.64
N PRO A 88 10.86 7.00 1.50
CA PRO A 88 12.30 6.94 1.26
C PRO A 88 13.04 7.85 2.24
N ASP A 89 14.26 7.44 2.63
CA ASP A 89 15.10 8.28 3.48
C ASP A 89 15.38 9.64 2.81
N PRO A 90 15.33 10.74 3.59
CA PRO A 90 15.55 12.07 3.04
C PRO A 90 16.97 12.15 2.49
N LYS A 91 17.10 12.48 1.20
CA LYS A 91 18.40 12.75 0.59
C LYS A 91 19.01 14.00 1.24
N PRO A 92 20.28 13.98 1.67
CA PRO A 92 20.92 15.19 2.16
C PRO A 92 20.96 16.24 1.04
N VAL A 93 20.30 17.38 1.26
CA VAL A 93 20.37 18.53 0.36
C VAL A 93 21.68 19.25 0.65
N TYR A 94 22.73 18.92 -0.11
CA TYR A 94 23.96 19.70 -0.08
C TYR A 94 23.67 21.06 -0.71
N SER A 95 23.65 22.13 0.09
CA SER A 95 23.72 23.47 -0.47
C SER A 95 25.13 23.66 -1.06
N LYS A 96 25.22 23.85 -2.38
CA LYS A 96 26.46 24.32 -3.01
C LYS A 96 26.73 25.73 -2.48
N GLY A 97 27.47 25.82 -1.38
CA GLY A 97 28.02 27.06 -0.86
C GLY A 97 28.97 27.67 -1.89
N LYS A 98 28.77 28.96 -2.15
CA LYS A 98 29.43 29.81 -3.14
C LYS A 98 30.94 29.56 -3.23
N GLU A 99 31.44 29.42 -4.45
CA GLU A 99 32.87 29.50 -4.77
C GLU A 99 33.45 30.74 -4.09
N LEU A 100 34.38 30.53 -3.16
CA LEU A 100 35.27 31.59 -2.71
C LEU A 100 36.12 32.00 -3.92
N GLN A 101 35.73 33.08 -4.58
CA GLN A 101 36.64 33.84 -5.43
C GLN A 101 37.74 34.39 -4.53
N ARG A 102 38.93 33.81 -4.65
CA ARG A 102 40.18 34.31 -4.06
C ARG A 102 40.71 35.47 -4.88
#